data_AF-A0A426GGX4-F1
#
_entry.id   AF-A0A426GGX4-F1
#
_cell.length_a   1.000
_cell.length_b   1.000
_cell.length_c   1.000
_cell.angle_alpha   90.00
_cell.angle_beta   90.00
_cell.angle_gamma   90.00
#
_symmetry.space_group_name_H-M   'P 1'
#
loop_
_entity.id
_entity.type
_entity.pdbx_description
1 polymer ?
#
loop_
_entity_poly.entity_id
_entity_poly.type
_entity_poly.pdbx_seq_one_letter_code
_entity_poly.pdbx_strand_id
1 'polypeptide(L)'
;MRDDSIIIDGVAFMSLYHHDGRFVRGDGLFAFARRDPDGGRTILHFELARDIHRVARADHPRWAYAVSAGMNELLVHLAGSQQRPGETVSDAATCPIRWALHPAEIDSEIAPPDSKSA
;
A
#
# COMPACT_ATOMS: atom_id res chain seq x y z
N MET A 1 -4.37 15.70 -17.07
CA MET A 1 -4.58 14.92 -15.85
C MET A 1 -3.39 13.98 -15.81
N ARG A 2 -2.40 14.18 -14.94
CA ARG A 2 -1.29 13.24 -14.85
C ARG A 2 -1.87 11.93 -14.34
N ASP A 3 -1.57 10.84 -15.03
CA ASP A 3 -1.86 9.52 -14.52
C ASP A 3 -0.94 9.34 -13.30
N ASP A 4 -1.49 9.46 -12.08
CA ASP A 4 -0.74 9.30 -10.82
C ASP A 4 -0.42 7.81 -10.54
N SER A 5 -0.31 7.02 -11.61
CA SER A 5 0.05 5.61 -11.60
C SER A 5 1.54 5.43 -11.31
N ILE A 6 1.84 4.39 -10.56
CA ILE A 6 3.16 4.14 -9.96
C ILE A 6 3.51 2.69 -10.21
N ILE A 7 4.77 2.40 -10.53
CA ILE A 7 5.21 1.03 -10.73
C ILE A 7 5.88 0.52 -9.46
N ILE A 8 5.37 -0.60 -8.92
CA ILE A 8 5.98 -1.35 -7.82
C ILE A 8 6.12 -2.78 -8.30
N ASP A 9 7.35 -3.29 -8.33
CA ASP A 9 7.68 -4.65 -8.77
C ASP A 9 7.04 -5.04 -10.12
N GLY A 10 6.99 -4.09 -11.05
CA GLY A 10 6.42 -4.28 -12.39
C GLY A 10 4.89 -4.23 -12.48
N VAL A 11 4.20 -3.94 -11.38
CA VAL A 11 2.74 -3.77 -11.32
C VAL A 11 2.40 -2.29 -11.20
N ALA A 12 1.39 -1.82 -11.94
CA ALA A 12 0.94 -0.44 -11.83
C ALA A 12 -0.13 -0.33 -10.75
N PHE A 13 0.05 0.65 -9.89
CA PHE A 13 -0.91 1.05 -8.87
C PHE A 13 -1.39 2.46 -9.15
N MET A 14 -2.69 2.67 -9.11
CA MET A 14 -3.28 3.99 -9.07
C MET A 14 -3.10 4.57 -7.68
N SER A 15 -2.54 5.78 -7.58
CA SER A 15 -2.51 6.53 -6.32
C SER A 15 -3.81 7.30 -6.12
N LEU A 16 -4.50 7.05 -5.02
CA LEU A 16 -5.67 7.78 -4.57
C LEU A 16 -5.38 8.50 -3.26
N TYR A 17 -6.14 9.55 -2.94
CA TYR A 17 -6.17 10.01 -1.56
C TYR A 17 -6.86 8.96 -0.69
N HIS A 18 -6.38 8.70 0.52
CA HIS A 18 -6.88 7.61 1.35
C HIS A 18 -8.38 7.67 1.66
N HIS A 19 -9.00 8.86 1.72
CA HIS A 19 -10.45 9.00 1.85
C HIS A 19 -11.23 8.56 0.60
N ASP A 20 -10.61 8.60 -0.58
CA ASP A 20 -11.22 8.20 -1.84
C ASP A 20 -11.25 6.68 -2.01
N GLY A 21 -10.56 5.93 -1.14
CA GLY A 21 -10.64 4.47 -1.07
C GLY A 21 -12.08 3.94 -0.94
N ARG A 22 -12.98 4.74 -0.35
CA ARG A 22 -14.41 4.42 -0.24
C ARG A 22 -15.12 4.29 -1.59
N PHE A 23 -14.53 4.75 -2.68
CA PHE A 23 -15.07 4.68 -4.04
C PHE A 23 -14.52 3.51 -4.87
N VAL A 24 -13.50 2.80 -4.36
CA VAL A 24 -12.90 1.66 -5.05
C VAL A 24 -13.89 0.48 -5.06
N ARG A 25 -14.34 0.07 -6.24
CA ARG A 25 -15.26 -1.07 -6.40
C ARG A 25 -14.52 -2.20 -7.08
N GLY A 26 -14.31 -3.30 -6.35
CA GLY A 26 -13.64 -4.47 -6.87
C GLY A 26 -12.61 -5.06 -5.91
N ASP A 27 -12.23 -6.28 -6.24
CA ASP A 27 -11.18 -7.04 -5.60
C ASP A 27 -9.82 -6.55 -6.09
N GLY A 28 -8.77 -6.79 -5.31
CA GLY A 28 -7.42 -6.46 -5.73
C GLY A 28 -6.44 -6.32 -4.58
N LEU A 29 -5.33 -5.66 -4.89
CA LEU A 29 -4.26 -5.36 -3.97
C LEU A 29 -4.30 -3.86 -3.64
N PHE A 30 -4.19 -3.52 -2.36
CA PHE A 30 -4.04 -2.13 -1.95
C PHE A 30 -2.91 -1.93 -0.95
N ALA A 31 -2.44 -0.69 -0.84
CA ALA A 31 -1.48 -0.29 0.18
C ALA A 31 -1.72 1.12 0.73
N PHE A 32 -1.45 1.30 2.02
CA PHE A 32 -1.33 2.63 2.62
C PHE A 32 0.08 3.17 2.34
N ALA A 33 0.15 4.38 1.81
CA ALA A 33 1.41 5.01 1.45
C ALA A 33 1.41 6.52 1.73
N ARG A 34 2.60 7.12 1.68
CA ARG A 34 2.75 8.57 1.53
C ARG A 34 3.78 8.87 0.45
N ARG A 35 3.66 10.05 -0.14
CA ARG A 35 4.69 10.62 -1.00
C ARG A 35 5.79 11.27 -0.15
N ASP A 36 7.04 10.95 -0.45
CA ASP A 36 8.20 11.52 0.20
C ASP A 36 8.67 12.81 -0.52
N PRO A 37 9.43 13.71 0.16
CA PRO A 37 9.88 14.97 -0.44
C PRO A 37 10.77 14.82 -1.68
N ASP A 38 11.45 13.68 -1.82
CA ASP A 38 12.31 13.35 -2.96
C ASP A 38 11.54 12.75 -4.14
N GLY A 39 10.20 12.71 -4.06
CA GLY A 39 9.35 12.08 -5.05
C GLY A 39 9.25 10.57 -4.92
N GLY A 40 9.89 9.97 -3.90
CA GLY A 40 9.71 8.57 -3.51
C GLY A 40 8.38 8.33 -2.82
N ARG A 41 8.17 7.07 -2.44
CA ARG A 41 7.01 6.65 -1.64
C ARG A 41 7.43 5.75 -0.50
N THR A 42 6.86 6.01 0.67
CA THR A 42 6.92 5.10 1.80
C THR A 42 5.62 4.30 1.87
N ILE A 43 5.72 2.98 1.88
CA ILE A 43 4.61 2.02 1.92
C ILE A 43 4.58 1.35 3.30
N LEU A 44 3.39 1.25 3.89
CA LEU A 44 3.21 0.62 5.20
C LEU A 44 2.83 -0.87 5.11
N HIS A 45 1.97 -1.22 4.17
CA HIS A 45 1.34 -2.54 4.15
C HIS A 45 0.73 -2.83 2.80
N PHE A 46 0.81 -4.08 2.34
CA PHE A 46 0.05 -4.58 1.21
C PHE A 46 -1.00 -5.58 1.68
N GLU A 47 -2.21 -5.44 1.15
CA GLU A 47 -3.28 -6.39 1.43
C GLU A 47 -4.07 -6.75 0.19
N LEU A 48 -4.25 -8.05 -0.02
CA LEU A 48 -5.23 -8.57 -0.96
C LEU A 48 -6.60 -8.55 -0.30
N ALA A 49 -7.56 -7.87 -0.92
CA ALA A 49 -8.92 -7.76 -0.43
C ALA A 49 -9.94 -8.16 -1.48
N ARG A 50 -11.00 -8.81 -1.01
CA ARG A 50 -12.28 -8.86 -1.72
C ARG A 50 -13.05 -7.59 -1.38
N ASP A 51 -13.39 -6.78 -2.37
CA ASP A 51 -13.93 -5.43 -2.22
C ASP A 51 -13.08 -4.47 -1.37
N ILE A 52 -12.06 -3.85 -1.98
CA ILE A 52 -11.09 -2.97 -1.30
C ILE A 52 -11.77 -1.88 -0.44
N HIS A 53 -12.84 -1.24 -0.89
CA HIS A 53 -13.53 -0.20 -0.10
C HIS A 53 -14.11 -0.66 1.24
N ARG A 54 -14.27 -1.98 1.46
CA ARG A 54 -14.75 -2.53 2.72
C ARG A 54 -13.62 -2.72 3.73
N VAL A 55 -12.40 -2.91 3.24
CA VAL A 55 -11.23 -3.24 4.05
C VAL A 55 -10.36 -2.01 4.30
N ALA A 56 -10.14 -1.16 3.30
CA ALA A 56 -9.34 0.06 3.41
C ALA A 56 -10.12 1.20 4.11
N ARG A 57 -10.44 0.99 5.39
CA ARG A 57 -11.32 1.85 6.20
C ARG A 57 -10.75 2.10 7.59
N ALA A 58 -11.42 2.98 8.34
CA ALA A 58 -11.01 3.40 9.68
C ALA A 58 -10.93 2.27 10.72
N ASP A 59 -11.62 1.16 10.48
CA ASP A 59 -11.62 -0.05 11.30
C ASP A 59 -10.47 -1.02 10.96
N HIS A 60 -9.69 -0.75 9.90
CA HIS A 60 -8.55 -1.57 9.54
C HIS A 60 -7.49 -1.54 10.66
N PRO A 61 -6.90 -2.69 11.04
CA PRO A 61 -5.93 -2.75 12.16
C PRO A 61 -4.76 -1.78 12.04
N ARG A 62 -4.34 -1.49 10.81
CA ARG A 62 -3.24 -0.55 10.52
C ARG A 62 -3.66 0.90 10.29
N TRP A 63 -4.96 1.21 10.25
CA TRP A 63 -5.45 2.53 9.87
C TRP A 63 -4.97 3.63 10.81
N ALA A 64 -5.15 3.42 12.12
CA ALA A 64 -4.78 4.42 13.12
C ALA A 64 -3.28 4.77 13.02
N TYR A 65 -2.42 3.76 12.87
CA TYR A 65 -0.99 3.97 12.66
C TYR A 65 -0.71 4.67 11.33
N ALA A 66 -1.34 4.23 10.23
CA ALA A 66 -1.18 4.84 8.90
C ALA A 66 -1.48 6.34 8.94
N VAL A 67 -2.59 6.74 9.56
CA VAL A 67 -2.96 8.16 9.74
C VAL A 67 -1.91 8.90 10.58
N SER A 68 -1.49 8.32 11.71
CA SER A 68 -0.48 8.95 12.59
C SER A 68 0.89 9.12 11.92
N ALA A 69 1.23 8.22 10.99
CA ALA A 69 2.47 8.23 10.21
C ALA A 69 2.37 9.09 8.92
N GLY A 70 1.23 9.74 8.69
CA GLY A 70 1.00 10.61 7.54
C GLY A 70 0.79 9.86 6.21
N MET A 71 0.37 8.58 6.25
CA MET A 71 0.05 7.78 5.07
C MET A 71 -1.26 8.26 4.45
N ASN A 72 -1.16 9.28 3.58
CA ASN A 72 -2.29 9.96 2.99
C ASN A 72 -2.69 9.42 1.60
N GLU A 73 -1.90 8.53 1.01
CA GLU A 73 -2.16 7.84 -0.25
C GLU A 73 -2.72 6.43 0.00
N LEU A 74 -3.64 6.01 -0.85
CA LEU A 74 -4.08 4.62 -1.01
C LEU A 74 -3.70 4.18 -2.42
N LEU A 75 -2.72 3.28 -2.50
CA LEU A 75 -2.29 2.66 -3.75
C LEU A 75 -3.21 1.49 -4.05
N VAL A 76 -3.73 1.40 -5.27
CA VAL A 76 -4.72 0.39 -5.66
C VAL A 76 -4.35 -0.26 -6.99
N HIS A 77 -4.36 -1.59 -6.99
CA HIS A 77 -4.34 -2.41 -8.20
C HIS A 77 -5.56 -3.34 -8.19
N LEU A 78 -6.47 -3.15 -9.15
CA LEU A 78 -7.70 -3.94 -9.26
C LEU A 78 -7.44 -5.27 -9.98
N ALA A 79 -8.01 -6.35 -9.45
CA ALA A 79 -8.03 -7.65 -10.10
C ALA A 79 -8.81 -7.57 -11.42
N GLY A 80 -8.28 -8.18 -12.48
CA GLY A 80 -8.86 -8.08 -13.82
C GLY A 80 -8.64 -6.72 -14.49
N SER A 81 -7.75 -5.87 -13.97
CA SER A 81 -7.23 -4.74 -14.73
C SER A 81 -6.64 -5.24 -16.05
N GLN A 82 -6.82 -4.47 -17.13
CA GLN A 82 -6.32 -4.87 -18.46
C GLN A 82 -4.79 -4.80 -18.59
N GLN A 83 -4.08 -4.52 -17.50
CA GLN A 83 -2.64 -4.42 -17.49
C GLN A 83 -2.00 -5.80 -17.72
N ARG A 84 -1.14 -5.90 -18.74
CA ARG A 84 -0.34 -7.11 -18.99
C ARG A 84 0.91 -7.10 -18.09
N PRO A 85 1.44 -8.27 -17.71
CA PRO A 85 2.72 -8.34 -17.00
C PRO A 85 3.83 -7.60 -17.75
N GLY A 86 4.52 -6.67 -17.09
CA GLY A 86 5.56 -5.85 -17.70
C GLY A 86 5.06 -4.69 -18.58
N GLU A 87 3.74 -4.54 -18.72
CA GLU A 87 3.15 -3.33 -19.30
C GLU A 87 3.25 -2.20 -18.29
N THR A 88 4.14 -1.26 -18.54
CA THR A 88 4.19 0.01 -17.84
C THR A 88 3.36 1.02 -18.61
N VAL A 89 2.43 1.69 -17.95
CA VAL A 89 1.76 2.86 -18.53
C VAL A 89 2.84 3.88 -18.88
N SER A 90 2.82 4.45 -20.08
CA SER A 90 3.90 5.33 -20.60
C SER A 90 4.22 6.54 -19.70
N ASP A 91 3.31 6.91 -18.79
CA ASP A 91 3.47 8.00 -17.83
C ASP A 91 3.64 7.53 -16.36
N ALA A 92 3.72 6.22 -16.10
CA ALA A 92 3.85 5.71 -14.74
C ALA A 92 5.25 6.00 -14.18
N ALA A 93 5.28 6.64 -13.01
CA ALA A 93 6.53 6.99 -12.36
C ALA A 93 7.17 5.74 -11.71
N THR A 94 8.42 5.47 -12.09
CA THR A 94 9.30 4.64 -11.26
C THR A 94 9.92 5.55 -10.21
N CYS A 95 9.54 5.36 -8.94
CA CYS A 95 10.03 6.16 -7.83
C CYS A 95 10.71 5.27 -6.79
N PRO A 96 11.65 5.81 -5.98
CA PRO A 96 12.19 5.07 -4.83
C PRO A 96 11.07 4.59 -3.91
N ILE A 97 11.04 3.30 -3.59
CA ILE A 97 10.10 2.70 -2.66
C ILE A 97 10.82 2.40 -1.35
N ARG A 98 10.21 2.83 -0.24
CA ARG A 98 10.65 2.57 1.13
C ARG A 98 9.54 1.86 1.88
N TRP A 99 9.91 1.06 2.87
CA TRP A 99 8.96 0.32 3.69
C TRP A 99 8.95 0.88 5.11
N ALA A 100 7.76 1.21 5.59
CA ALA A 100 7.50 1.46 7.00
C ALA A 100 7.00 0.17 7.65
N LEU A 101 7.54 -0.16 8.81
CA LEU A 101 7.06 -1.27 9.61
C LEU A 101 5.98 -0.77 10.57
N HIS A 102 4.91 -1.55 10.72
CA HIS A 102 3.97 -1.30 11.79
C HIS A 102 4.60 -1.67 13.15
N PRO A 103 4.39 -0.93 14.25
CA PRO A 103 5.01 -1.23 15.55
C PRO A 103 4.84 -2.68 16.01
N ALA A 104 3.67 -3.28 15.79
CA ALA A 104 3.40 -4.69 16.11
C ALA A 104 4.33 -5.68 15.36
N GLU A 105 4.84 -5.31 14.18
CA GLU A 105 5.80 -6.12 13.42
C GLU A 105 7.21 -5.96 13.96
N ILE A 106 7.57 -4.74 14.40
CA ILE A 106 8.86 -4.46 15.03
C ILE A 106 8.99 -5.27 16.33
N ASP A 107 7.93 -5.30 17.15
CA ASP A 107 7.91 -6.05 18.40
C ASP A 107 8.02 -7.57 18.18
N SER A 108 7.51 -8.07 17.05
CA SER A 108 7.60 -9.48 16.67
C SER A 108 9.00 -9.88 16.19
N GLU A 109 9.76 -8.94 15.60
CA GLU A 109 11.12 -9.17 15.12
C GLU A 109 12.17 -9.08 16.24
N ILE A 110 11.89 -8.31 17.30
CA ILE A 110 12.77 -8.13 18.46
C ILE A 110 12.58 -9.24 19.51
N ALA A 111 11.48 -9.99 19.46
CA ALA A 111 11.25 -11.11 20.37
C ALA A 111 12.33 -12.20 20.16
N PRO A 112 13.13 -12.55 21.18
CA PRO A 112 14.08 -13.64 21.06
C PRO A 112 13.32 -14.94 20.76
N PRO A 113 13.84 -15.84 19.90
CA PRO A 113 13.20 -17.13 19.66
C PRO A 113 13.08 -17.85 20.99
N ASP A 114 11.85 -18.27 21.31
CA ASP A 114 11.48 -18.95 22.55
C ASP A 114 12.62 -19.80 23.12
N SER A 115 13.05 -19.45 24.33
CA SER A 115 13.78 -20.34 25.22
C SER A 115 12.88 -21.53 25.61
N LYS A 116 12.61 -22.42 24.66
CA LYS A 116 12.26 -23.81 24.98
C LYS A 116 13.55 -24.54 25.26
N SER A 117 13.95 -24.53 26.53
CA SER A 117 14.89 -25.51 27.06
C SER A 117 14.31 -26.10 28.33
N ALA A 118 13.86 -27.36 28.16
CA ALA A 118 13.79 -28.49 29.07
C ALA A 118 13.17 -28.30 30.47
#